data_AF-A0A948VZJ2-F1
#
_entry.id   AF-A0A948VZJ2-F1
#
_cell.length_a   1.000
_cell.length_b   1.000
_cell.length_c   1.000
_cell.angle_alpha   90.00
_cell.angle_beta   90.00
_cell.angle_gamma   90.00
#
_symmetry.space_group_name_H-M   'P 1'
#
loop_
_entity.id
_entity.type
_entity.pdbx_description
1 polymer ?
#
loop_
_entity_poly.entity_id
_entity_poly.type
_entity_poly.pdbx_seq_one_letter_code
_entity_poly.pdbx_strand_id
1 'polypeptide(L)'
;MKEKFAMSAKNRVVHRTEYPHIVRIDGICGGQAIIEGTRIAVWHIVGYYYKVGMSVEDFLSEWNYLKPAQIFSALAYYHDHKQEIDEVREQNSYERWKQDQKVYAPA
;
A
#
# COMPACT_ATOMS: atom_id res chain seq x y z
N MET A 1 13.62 -11.23 -29.39
CA MET A 1 14.20 -11.44 -28.05
C MET A 1 14.13 -10.12 -27.30
N LYS A 2 13.31 -10.02 -26.25
CA LYS A 2 13.43 -8.95 -25.25
C LYS A 2 13.47 -9.63 -23.89
N GLU A 3 14.59 -9.44 -23.23
CA GLU A 3 15.00 -10.15 -22.03
C GLU A 3 13.99 -9.95 -20.89
N LYS A 4 13.68 -11.07 -20.24
CA LYS A 4 12.95 -11.13 -18.99
C LYS A 4 13.79 -10.44 -17.91
N PHE A 5 13.41 -9.24 -17.48
CA PHE A 5 13.91 -8.66 -16.24
C PHE A 5 13.24 -9.35 -15.05
N ALA A 6 13.62 -10.59 -14.78
CA ALA A 6 13.38 -11.22 -13.50
C ALA A 6 14.52 -10.80 -12.56
N MET A 7 14.35 -9.69 -11.83
CA MET A 7 15.27 -9.39 -10.72
C MET A 7 15.09 -10.46 -9.64
N SER A 8 16.19 -11.14 -9.35
CA SER A 8 16.32 -12.19 -8.34
C SER A 8 15.79 -11.72 -6.98
N ALA A 9 14.93 -12.51 -6.35
CA ALA A 9 14.27 -12.22 -5.08
C ALA A 9 15.22 -12.14 -3.85
N LYS A 10 16.55 -12.22 -4.05
CA LYS A 10 17.50 -12.54 -2.98
C LYS A 10 18.13 -11.37 -2.22
N ASN A 11 17.90 -10.11 -2.60
CA ASN A 11 18.27 -8.97 -1.74
C ASN A 11 17.53 -7.68 -2.15
N ARG A 12 16.33 -7.46 -1.64
CA ARG A 12 15.64 -6.17 -1.84
C ARG A 12 16.09 -5.20 -0.76
N VAL A 13 16.35 -3.94 -1.13
CA VAL A 13 16.70 -2.90 -0.16
C VAL A 13 15.44 -2.57 0.64
N VAL A 14 15.56 -2.65 1.97
CA VAL A 14 14.50 -2.32 2.92
C VAL A 14 14.81 -0.96 3.53
N HIS A 15 13.94 0.01 3.30
CA HIS A 15 13.98 1.34 3.90
C HIS A 15 13.05 1.35 5.11
N ARG A 16 13.63 1.45 6.30
CA ARG A 16 12.90 1.63 7.55
C ARG A 16 12.39 3.06 7.65
N THR A 17 11.21 3.23 8.24
CA THR A 17 10.64 4.55 8.53
C THR A 17 10.72 4.81 10.03
N GLU A 18 10.46 6.06 10.45
CA GLU A 18 10.32 6.44 11.87
C GLU A 18 9.09 5.80 12.55
N TYR A 19 8.22 5.17 11.75
CA TYR A 19 7.01 4.51 12.19
C TYR A 19 7.26 3.00 12.34
N PRO A 20 7.21 2.46 13.58
CA PRO A 20 7.40 1.02 13.81
C PRO A 20 6.51 0.19 12.90
N HIS A 21 7.01 -0.91 12.36
CA HIS A 21 6.28 -1.78 11.45
C HIS A 21 5.96 -1.20 10.06
N ILE A 22 6.35 0.03 9.73
CA ILE A 22 6.18 0.58 8.38
C ILE A 22 7.53 0.63 7.68
N VAL A 23 7.59 0.03 6.48
CA VAL A 23 8.80 -0.03 5.65
C VAL A 23 8.47 0.30 4.20
N ARG A 24 9.47 0.70 3.44
CA ARG A 24 9.42 0.74 1.96
C ARG A 24 10.43 -0.26 1.44
N ILE A 25 10.06 -1.04 0.43
CA ILE A 25 10.95 -2.06 -0.13
C ILE A 25 10.98 -1.92 -1.63
N ASP A 26 12.18 -1.80 -2.19
CA ASP A 26 12.36 -1.66 -3.63
C ASP A 26 11.72 -2.83 -4.38
N GLY A 27 10.91 -2.48 -5.39
CA GLY A 27 10.16 -3.44 -6.20
C GLY A 27 9.01 -4.18 -5.50
N ILE A 28 8.70 -3.91 -4.21
CA ILE A 28 7.45 -4.34 -3.57
C ILE A 28 6.46 -3.18 -3.67
N CYS A 29 5.26 -3.42 -4.22
CA CYS A 29 4.19 -2.40 -4.33
C CYS A 29 4.71 -1.06 -4.90
N GLY A 30 5.61 -1.12 -5.89
CA GLY A 30 6.21 0.08 -6.49
C GLY A 30 7.09 0.91 -5.56
N GLY A 31 7.58 0.36 -4.43
CA GLY A 31 8.35 1.11 -3.42
C GLY A 31 7.49 1.94 -2.47
N GLN A 32 6.18 1.70 -2.45
CA GLN A 32 5.23 2.33 -1.51
C GLN A 32 5.49 1.88 -0.07
N ALA A 33 5.02 2.68 0.89
CA ALA A 33 4.98 2.30 2.30
C ALA A 33 4.05 1.08 2.50
N ILE A 34 4.56 0.07 3.18
CA ILE A 34 3.86 -1.19 3.50
C ILE A 34 3.98 -1.54 4.98
N ILE A 35 3.06 -2.36 5.47
CA ILE A 35 3.23 -3.04 6.76
C ILE A 35 4.33 -4.09 6.60
N GLU A 36 5.35 -3.99 7.45
CA GLU A 36 6.48 -4.91 7.49
C GLU A 36 6.04 -6.37 7.62
N GLY A 37 6.70 -7.25 6.86
CA GLY A 37 6.40 -8.68 6.84
C GLY A 37 5.17 -9.02 5.99
N THR A 38 4.54 -8.02 5.37
CA THR A 38 3.39 -8.20 4.47
C THR A 38 3.63 -7.53 3.12
N ARG A 39 2.65 -7.61 2.23
CA ARG A 39 2.56 -6.77 1.03
C ARG A 39 1.36 -5.82 1.08
N ILE A 40 0.86 -5.52 2.28
CA ILE A 40 -0.26 -4.62 2.50
C ILE A 40 0.29 -3.20 2.55
N ALA A 41 -0.04 -2.41 1.53
CA ALA A 41 0.36 -1.01 1.46
C ALA A 41 -0.44 -0.16 2.45
N VAL A 42 0.18 0.88 3.01
CA VAL A 42 -0.47 1.79 3.97
C VAL A 42 -1.74 2.41 3.39
N TRP A 43 -1.72 2.77 2.10
CA TRP A 43 -2.90 3.33 1.43
C TRP A 43 -4.10 2.38 1.40
N HIS A 44 -3.89 1.04 1.41
CA HIS A 44 -4.99 0.09 1.52
C HIS A 44 -5.64 0.16 2.89
N ILE A 45 -4.86 0.16 3.98
CA ILE A 45 -5.39 0.30 5.35
C ILE A 45 -6.22 1.58 5.48
N VAL A 46 -5.68 2.70 4.98
CA VAL A 46 -6.37 4.00 4.98
C VAL A 46 -7.66 3.94 4.17
N GLY A 47 -7.65 3.31 2.99
CA GLY A 47 -8.83 3.15 2.15
C GLY A 47 -9.94 2.37 2.85
N TYR A 48 -9.62 1.22 3.43
CA TYR A 48 -10.59 0.41 4.16
C TYR A 48 -11.10 1.12 5.42
N TYR A 49 -10.22 1.78 6.17
CA TYR A 49 -10.60 2.48 7.39
C TYR A 49 -11.54 3.67 7.11
N TYR A 50 -11.18 4.55 6.17
CA TYR A 50 -11.94 5.80 5.94
C TYR A 50 -13.00 5.72 4.84
N LYS A 51 -12.79 4.95 3.75
CA LYS A 51 -13.75 4.86 2.65
C LYS A 51 -14.76 3.73 2.86
N VAL A 52 -14.31 2.58 3.38
CA VAL A 52 -15.19 1.42 3.65
C VAL A 52 -15.77 1.45 5.07
N GLY A 53 -15.07 2.08 6.01
CA GLY A 53 -15.51 2.19 7.41
C GLY A 53 -15.14 0.97 8.26
N MET A 54 -14.13 0.20 7.87
CA MET A 54 -13.65 -0.93 8.68
C MET A 54 -12.98 -0.42 9.96
N SER A 55 -13.35 -1.02 11.10
CA SER A 55 -12.68 -0.82 12.37
C SER A 55 -11.36 -1.58 12.45
N VAL A 56 -10.56 -1.31 13.49
CA VAL A 56 -9.34 -2.08 13.76
C VAL A 56 -9.69 -3.53 14.08
N GLU A 57 -10.79 -3.76 14.76
CA GLU A 57 -11.32 -5.09 15.09
C GLU A 57 -11.72 -5.87 13.83
N ASP A 58 -12.34 -5.20 12.84
CA ASP A 58 -12.68 -5.83 11.56
C ASP A 58 -11.43 -6.26 10.81
N PHE A 59 -10.39 -5.42 10.78
CA PHE A 59 -9.10 -5.78 10.19
C PHE A 59 -8.47 -7.00 10.86
N LEU A 60 -8.56 -7.13 12.18
CA LEU A 60 -7.99 -8.27 12.90
C LEU A 60 -8.82 -9.54 12.74
N SER A 61 -10.14 -9.39 12.55
CA SER A 61 -11.03 -10.49 12.21
C SER A 61 -10.73 -11.05 10.83
N GLU A 62 -10.57 -10.19 9.83
CA GLU A 62 -10.31 -10.59 8.44
C GLU A 62 -8.84 -10.96 8.18
N TRP A 63 -7.91 -10.21 8.78
CA TRP A 63 -6.46 -10.37 8.62
C TRP A 63 -5.80 -10.69 9.96
N ASN A 64 -6.10 -11.88 10.47
CA ASN A 64 -5.62 -12.37 11.78
C ASN A 64 -4.09 -12.44 11.97
N TYR A 65 -3.32 -12.31 10.88
CA TYR A 65 -1.86 -12.23 10.89
C TYR A 65 -1.34 -10.81 11.11
N LEU A 66 -2.21 -9.79 11.07
CA LEU A 66 -1.89 -8.43 11.48
C LEU A 66 -2.01 -8.27 12.99
N LYS A 67 -1.27 -7.31 13.51
CA LYS A 67 -1.34 -6.89 14.91
C LYS A 67 -1.95 -5.49 15.01
N PRO A 68 -2.66 -5.16 16.10
CA PRO A 68 -3.20 -3.81 16.30
C PRO A 68 -2.15 -2.72 16.11
N ALA A 69 -0.94 -2.92 16.65
CA ALA A 69 0.17 -1.98 16.54
C ALA A 69 0.58 -1.68 15.08
N GLN A 70 0.48 -2.65 14.17
CA GLN A 70 0.79 -2.45 12.76
C GLN A 70 -0.27 -1.56 12.08
N ILE A 71 -1.54 -1.77 12.42
CA ILE A 71 -2.66 -0.98 11.88
C ILE A 71 -2.57 0.46 12.40
N PHE A 72 -2.39 0.63 13.72
CA PHE A 72 -2.25 1.97 14.31
C PHE A 72 -1.02 2.71 13.78
N SER A 73 0.10 2.01 13.57
CA SER A 73 1.29 2.63 12.97
C SER A 73 1.05 3.05 11.51
N ALA A 74 0.30 2.26 10.73
CA ALA A 74 -0.09 2.65 9.37
C ALA A 74 -0.99 3.90 9.36
N LEU A 75 -1.96 3.98 10.28
CA LEU A 75 -2.83 5.16 10.42
C LEU A 75 -2.05 6.39 10.90
N ALA A 76 -1.10 6.22 11.83
CA ALA A 76 -0.23 7.30 12.28
C ALA A 76 0.68 7.80 11.14
N TYR A 77 1.32 6.88 10.41
CA TYR A 77 2.12 7.21 9.22
C TYR A 77 1.30 8.01 8.21
N TYR A 78 0.05 7.60 7.98
CA TYR A 78 -0.86 8.30 7.08
C TYR A 78 -1.10 9.75 7.49
N HIS A 79 -1.30 10.03 8.78
CA HIS A 79 -1.58 11.40 9.22
C HIS A 79 -0.42 12.36 8.96
N ASP A 80 0.82 11.89 9.09
CA ASP A 80 2.02 12.68 8.78
C ASP A 80 2.36 12.72 7.28
N HIS A 81 1.93 11.71 6.52
CA HIS A 81 2.23 11.56 5.08
C HIS A 81 0.95 11.61 4.22
N LYS A 82 -0.05 12.37 4.67
CA LYS A 82 -1.41 12.33 4.12
C LYS A 82 -1.46 12.58 2.62
N GLN A 83 -0.73 13.58 2.17
CA GLN A 83 -0.68 13.94 0.75
C GLN A 83 -0.13 12.78 -0.09
N GLU A 84 1.04 12.23 0.27
CA GLU A 84 1.66 11.11 -0.46
C GLU A 84 0.71 9.91 -0.56
N ILE A 85 0.10 9.54 0.57
CA ILE A 85 -0.77 8.36 0.63
C ILE A 85 -2.10 8.59 -0.10
N ASP A 86 -2.70 9.78 0.00
CA ASP A 86 -3.92 10.10 -0.75
C ASP A 86 -3.66 10.12 -2.25
N GLU A 87 -2.54 10.68 -2.72
CA GLU A 87 -2.15 10.65 -4.14
C GLU A 87 -1.97 9.21 -4.64
N VAL A 88 -1.23 8.38 -3.90
CA VAL A 88 -1.04 6.97 -4.25
C VAL A 88 -2.37 6.21 -4.24
N ARG A 89 -3.24 6.46 -3.26
CA ARG A 89 -4.56 5.82 -3.19
C ARG A 89 -5.43 6.18 -4.38
N GLU A 90 -5.40 7.45 -4.80
CA GLU A 90 -6.13 7.90 -6.00
C GLU A 90 -5.56 7.27 -7.27
N GLN A 91 -4.23 7.20 -7.41
CA GLN A 91 -3.58 6.54 -8.54
C GLN A 91 -3.94 5.05 -8.66
N ASN A 92 -4.20 4.39 -7.54
CA ASN A 92 -4.59 2.98 -7.47
C ASN A 92 -6.12 2.78 -7.38
N SER A 93 -6.91 3.84 -7.57
CA SER A 93 -8.37 3.78 -7.49
C SER A 93 -8.98 3.15 -8.75
N TYR A 94 -10.16 2.52 -8.60
CA TYR A 94 -10.92 2.00 -9.75
C TYR A 94 -11.40 3.15 -10.66
N GLU A 95 -11.69 4.29 -10.07
CA GLU A 95 -12.06 5.52 -10.75
C GLU A 95 -10.94 5.98 -11.69
N ARG A 96 -9.68 5.97 -11.22
CA ARG A 96 -8.51 6.26 -12.04
C ARG A 96 -8.31 5.24 -13.15
N TRP A 97 -8.36 3.94 -12.83
CA TRP A 97 -8.27 2.88 -13.83
C TRP A 97 -9.30 3.04 -14.96
N LYS A 98 -10.56 3.38 -14.63
CA LYS A 98 -11.60 3.65 -15.63
C LYS A 98 -11.28 4.84 -16.53
N GLN A 99 -10.70 5.92 -15.97
CA GLN A 99 -10.31 7.08 -16.77
C GLN A 99 -9.23 6.70 -17.78
N ASP A 100 -8.21 5.98 -17.34
CA ASP A 100 -7.13 5.52 -18.20
C ASP A 100 -7.66 4.60 -19.32
N GLN A 101 -8.58 3.67 -18.99
CA GLN A 101 -9.24 2.82 -20.02
C GLN A 101 -10.02 3.63 -21.06
N LYS A 102 -10.72 4.69 -20.66
CA LYS A 102 -11.41 5.58 -21.61
C LYS A 102 -10.45 6.35 -22.51
N VAL A 103 -9.27 6.69 -22.01
CA VAL A 103 -8.22 7.36 -22.79
C VAL A 103 -7.61 6.42 -23.84
N TYR A 104 -7.60 5.10 -23.59
CA TYR A 104 -7.03 4.10 -24.50
C TYR A 104 -8.06 3.28 -25.31
N ALA A 105 -9.36 3.55 -25.18
CA ALA A 105 -10.37 2.92 -26.02
C ALA A 105 -10.26 3.46 -27.46
N PRO A 106 -10.02 2.60 -28.48
CA PRO A 106 -10.03 3.05 -29.86
C PRO A 106 -11.42 3.56 -30.24
N ALA A 107 -11.46 4.68 -30.96
CA ALA A 107 -12.67 5.29 -31.51
C ALA A 107 -13.44 4.34 -32.44
#